data_AF-A0A9E2MRY2-F1
#
_entry.id   AF-A0A9E2MRY2-F1
#
_cell.length_a   1.000
_cell.length_b   1.000
_cell.length_c   1.000
_cell.angle_alpha   90.00
_cell.angle_beta   90.00
_cell.angle_gamma   90.00
#
_symmetry.space_group_name_H-M   'P 1'
#
loop_
_entity.id
_entity.type
_entity.pdbx_description
1 polymer ?
#
loop_
_entity_poly.entity_id
_entity_poly.type
_entity_poly.pdbx_seq_one_letter_code
_entity_poly.pdbx_strand_id
1 'polypeptide(L)' 'MSIASTKHKAVAEGVETRQQLAFLNKQGCPVAQGYLFGRPIDAGTHNLIGDT' A
#
# COMPACT_ATOMS: atom_id res chain seq x y z
N MET A 1 19.45 1.80 -1.33
CA MET A 1 18.51 1.32 -0.30
C MET A 1 17.96 -0.01 -0.79
N SER A 2 18.47 -1.15 -0.28
CA SER A 2 17.84 -2.45 -0.56
C SER A 2 16.77 -2.71 0.47
N ILE A 3 15.54 -2.96 0.03
CA ILE A 3 14.60 -3.67 0.89
C ILE A 3 15.16 -5.10 1.04
N ALA A 4 15.57 -5.45 2.26
CA ALA A 4 16.27 -6.70 2.52
C ALA A 4 15.35 -7.92 2.32
N SER A 5 15.82 -8.91 1.55
CA SER A 5 15.14 -10.18 1.33
C SER A 5 15.21 -11.04 2.60
N THR A 6 14.23 -10.87 3.48
CA THR A 6 13.80 -11.89 4.44
C THR A 6 12.63 -12.65 3.81
N LYS A 7 12.38 -13.91 4.17
CA LYS A 7 11.29 -14.74 3.60
C LYS A 7 9.85 -14.21 3.88
N HIS A 8 9.72 -12.94 4.25
CA HIS A 8 8.48 -12.27 4.61
C HIS A 8 8.08 -11.26 3.52
N LYS A 9 6.78 -11.17 3.22
CA LYS A 9 6.25 -10.13 2.35
C LYS A 9 6.29 -8.80 3.09
N ALA A 10 6.98 -7.81 2.53
CA ALA A 10 6.98 -6.46 3.07
C ALA A 10 5.67 -5.73 2.73
N VAL A 11 5.18 -4.93 3.68
CA VAL A 11 4.08 -3.98 3.47
C VAL A 11 4.64 -2.58 3.63
N ALA A 12 4.45 -1.72 2.63
CA ALA A 12 4.80 -0.31 2.72
C ALA A 12 3.58 0.50 3.18
N GLU A 13 3.65 1.08 4.37
CA GLU A 13 2.60 1.91 4.95
C GLU A 13 2.85 3.41 4.71
N GLY A 14 1.80 4.23 4.73
CA GLY A 14 1.89 5.68 4.57
C GLY A 14 2.17 6.15 3.14
N VAL A 15 1.74 5.41 2.11
CA VAL A 15 1.86 5.85 0.71
C VAL A 15 0.80 6.91 0.39
N GLU A 16 1.24 8.13 0.13
CA GLU A 16 0.38 9.30 -0.09
C GLU A 16 0.53 9.88 -1.50
N THR A 17 1.65 9.62 -2.19
CA THR A 17 1.93 10.18 -3.51
C THR A 17 2.25 9.12 -4.56
N ARG A 18 1.95 9.44 -5.83
CA ARG A 18 2.30 8.56 -6.97
C ARG A 18 3.81 8.37 -7.09
N GLN A 19 4.63 9.36 -6.70
CA GLN A 19 6.09 9.19 -6.69
C GLN A 19 6.55 8.14 -5.67
N GLN A 20 5.97 8.11 -4.46
CA GLN A 20 6.26 7.08 -3.46
C GLN A 20 5.87 5.69 -3.97
N LEU A 21 4.68 5.55 -4.55
CA LEU A 21 4.22 4.29 -5.16
C LEU A 21 5.17 3.82 -6.27
N ALA A 22 5.58 4.73 -7.17
CA ALA A 22 6.52 4.41 -8.25
C ALA A 22 7.89 3.95 -7.72
N PHE A 23 8.37 4.56 -6.62
CA PHE A 23 9.58 4.11 -5.95
C PHE A 23 9.43 2.70 -5.38
N LEU A 24 8.35 2.43 -4.66
CA LEU A 24 8.06 1.12 -4.04
C LEU A 24 7.92 0.01 -5.09
N ASN A 25 7.26 0.29 -6.21
CA ASN A 25 7.15 -0.63 -7.35
C ASN A 25 8.53 -0.99 -7.92
N LYS A 26 9.43 0.01 -8.08
CA LYS A 26 10.80 -0.22 -8.54
C LYS A 26 11.62 -1.05 -7.55
N GLN A 27 11.34 -0.95 -6.26
CA GLN A 27 12.00 -1.74 -5.23
C GLN A 27 11.42 -3.16 -5.10
N GLY A 28 10.30 -3.46 -5.76
CA GLY A 28 9.64 -4.77 -5.67
C GLY A 28 8.84 -4.95 -4.39
N CYS A 29 8.34 -3.86 -3.78
CA CYS A 29 7.46 -3.95 -2.61
C CYS A 29 6.09 -4.50 -3.05
N PRO A 30 5.64 -5.64 -2.50
CA PRO A 30 4.47 -6.35 -3.02
C PRO A 30 3.13 -5.78 -2.52
N VAL A 31 3.11 -5.04 -1.41
CA VAL A 31 1.89 -4.52 -0.78
C VAL A 31 2.14 -3.10 -0.32
N ALA A 32 1.20 -2.20 -0.60
CA ALA A 32 1.24 -0.80 -0.18
C ALA A 32 -0.10 -0.38 0.45
N GLN A 33 -0.03 0.42 1.50
CA GLN A 33 -1.17 1.02 2.18
C GLN A 33 -0.90 2.51 2.41
N GLY A 34 -1.92 3.35 2.26
CA GLY A 34 -1.82 4.78 2.54
C GLY A 34 -2.91 5.59 1.86
N TYR A 35 -2.95 6.89 2.14
CA TYR A 35 -4.01 7.78 1.69
C TYR A 35 -4.08 8.00 0.18
N LEU A 36 -3.04 7.61 -0.56
CA LEU A 36 -3.09 7.53 -2.02
C LEU A 36 -4.21 6.60 -2.50
N PHE A 37 -4.51 5.55 -1.74
CA PHE A 37 -5.51 4.53 -2.06
C PHE A 37 -6.86 4.78 -1.39
N GLY A 38 -6.92 5.69 -0.43
CA GLY A 38 -8.12 6.00 0.35
C GLY A 38 -7.80 6.25 1.82
N ARG A 39 -8.64 7.04 2.48
CA ARG A 39 -8.59 7.18 3.94
C ARG A 39 -9.23 5.94 4.60
N PRO A 40 -8.84 5.59 5.84
CA PRO A 40 -9.56 4.63 6.66
C PRO A 40 -11.05 4.97 6.68
N ILE A 41 -11.86 3.92 6.64
CA ILE A 41 -13.32 4.01 6.68
C ILE A 41 -13.83 3.27 7.91
N ASP A 42 -15.02 3.65 8.37
CA ASP A 42 -15.69 2.95 9.46
C ASP A 42 -16.07 1.52 9.04
N ALA A 43 -16.13 0.61 10.02
CA ALA A 43 -16.46 -0.80 9.77
C ALA A 43 -17.84 -0.98 9.10
N GLY A 44 -18.82 -0.13 9.40
CA GLY A 44 -20.15 -0.15 8.75
C GLY A 44 -20.12 0.28 7.27
N THR A 45 -19.03 0.91 6.83
CA THR A 45 -18.86 1.53 5.51
C THR A 45 -18.03 0.66 4.57
N HIS A 46 -17.47 -0.47 5.04
CA HIS A 46 -16.55 -1.31 4.25
C HIS A 46 -17.16 -1.88 2.96
N ASN A 47 -18.48 -2.04 2.89
CA ASN A 47 -19.20 -2.48 1.69
C ASN A 47 -19.21 -1.46 0.54
N LEU A 48 -18.65 -0.26 0.74
CA LEU A 48 -18.52 0.76 -0.33
C LEU A 48 -17.23 0.60 -1.16
N ILE A 49 -16.31 -0.27 -0.76
CA ILE A 49 -15.10 -0.62 -1.52
C ILE A 49 -15.43 -1.86 -2.35
N GLY A 50 -16.17 -1.67 -3.44
CA GLY A 50 -16.91 -2.73 -4.12
C GLY A 50 -16.12 -3.95 -4.61
N ASP A 51 -16.85 -5.07 -4.63
CA ASP A 51 -16.64 -6.28 -5.41
C ASP A 51 -16.61 -6.00 -6.93
N THR A 52 -15.46 -5.56 -7.44
CA THR A 52 -15.13 -5.58 -8.88
C THR A 52 -13.75 -6.16 -9.11
#